data_AF-A0A196MWA1-F1
#
_entry.id   AF-A0A196MWA1-F1
#
_cell.length_a   1.000
_cell.length_b   1.000
_cell.length_c   1.000
_cell.angle_alpha   90.00
_cell.angle_beta   90.00
_cell.angle_gamma   90.00
#
_symmetry.space_group_name_H-M   'P 1'
#
loop_
_entity.id
_entity.type
_entity.pdbx_description
1 polymer ?
#
loop_
_entity_poly.entity_id
_entity_poly.type
_entity_poly.pdbx_seq_one_letter_code
_entity_poly.pdbx_strand_id
1 'polypeptide(L)'
;MSYTAQEQRNLDLVQAMFEQVLIPMDADAADRFIAPDYIQHNQWVDTGLEPLKAFLRQVRGENPHAVHDIKRRFADGDHVVVHYHVRRRDGDPGFAVMDIFRIADDMIIEHWDVVQDVPTDSPNPHSPF
;
A
#
# COMPACT_ATOMS: atom_id res chain seq x y z
N MET A 1 18.73 -9.32 10.11
CA MET A 1 19.38 -9.76 8.85
C MET A 1 19.67 -8.50 8.04
N SER A 2 20.75 -8.48 7.25
CA SER A 2 20.99 -7.39 6.29
C SER A 2 20.29 -7.75 4.99
N TYR A 3 19.53 -6.83 4.42
CA TYR A 3 19.00 -6.98 3.07
C TYR A 3 20.14 -6.97 2.05
N THR A 4 19.94 -7.65 0.93
CA THR A 4 20.76 -7.48 -0.27
C THR A 4 20.55 -6.08 -0.85
N ALA A 5 21.45 -5.66 -1.74
CA ALA A 5 21.31 -4.38 -2.44
C ALA A 5 20.02 -4.32 -3.29
N GLN A 6 19.56 -5.45 -3.83
CA GLN A 6 18.31 -5.50 -4.59
C GLN A 6 17.10 -5.33 -3.68
N GLU A 7 17.02 -6.10 -2.59
CA GLU A 7 15.93 -5.99 -1.61
C GLU A 7 15.84 -4.59 -1.02
N GLN A 8 16.98 -3.95 -0.73
CA GLN A 8 16.99 -2.57 -0.25
C GLN A 8 16.41 -1.60 -1.30
N ARG A 9 16.77 -1.75 -2.58
CA ARG A 9 16.18 -0.95 -3.67
C ARG A 9 14.67 -1.16 -3.78
N ASN A 10 14.21 -2.41 -3.66
CA ASN A 10 12.78 -2.73 -3.71
C ASN A 10 12.03 -2.10 -2.53
N LEU A 11 12.59 -2.16 -1.32
CA LEU A 11 12.04 -1.49 -0.15
C LEU A 11 11.93 0.02 -0.36
N ASP A 12 12.98 0.63 -0.91
CA ASP A 12 13.02 2.08 -1.15
C ASP A 12 12.06 2.50 -2.27
N LEU A 13 11.91 1.69 -3.32
CA LEU A 13 10.89 1.88 -4.37
C LEU A 13 9.48 1.90 -3.77
N VAL A 14 9.13 0.90 -2.98
CA VAL A 14 7.80 0.80 -2.36
C VAL A 14 7.57 1.93 -1.35
N GLN A 15 8.59 2.30 -0.56
CA GLN A 15 8.49 3.45 0.35
C GLN A 15 8.23 4.75 -0.40
N ALA A 16 8.98 5.00 -1.47
CA ALA A 16 8.79 6.19 -2.30
C ALA A 16 7.41 6.20 -2.98
N MET A 17 6.90 5.03 -3.37
CA MET A 17 5.54 4.88 -3.88
C MET A 17 4.49 5.22 -2.81
N PHE A 18 4.64 4.75 -1.58
CA PHE A 18 3.74 5.14 -0.47
C PHE A 18 3.76 6.65 -0.22
N GLU A 19 4.95 7.25 -0.13
CA GLU A 19 5.13 8.67 0.18
C GLU A 19 4.60 9.60 -0.91
N GLN A 20 4.67 9.17 -2.18
CA GLN A 20 4.39 10.03 -3.33
C GLN A 20 3.08 9.68 -4.03
N VAL A 21 2.53 8.48 -3.82
CA VAL A 21 1.28 8.03 -4.45
C VAL A 21 0.20 7.82 -3.39
N LEU A 22 0.37 6.87 -2.46
CA LEU A 22 -0.72 6.44 -1.58
C LEU A 22 -1.05 7.45 -0.47
N ILE A 23 -0.04 7.98 0.22
CA ILE A 23 -0.23 8.97 1.29
C ILE A 23 -0.88 10.26 0.76
N PRO A 24 -0.38 10.90 -0.33
CA PRO A 24 -1.02 12.08 -0.89
C PRO A 24 -2.23 11.74 -1.79
N MET A 25 -2.46 10.46 -2.08
CA MET A 25 -3.43 9.98 -3.08
C MET A 25 -3.24 10.68 -4.44
N ASP A 26 -1.98 10.78 -4.86
CA ASP A 26 -1.59 11.38 -6.15
C ASP A 26 -1.54 10.31 -7.24
N ALA A 27 -2.64 10.20 -7.98
CA ALA A 27 -2.77 9.25 -9.07
C ALA A 27 -1.73 9.46 -10.18
N ASP A 28 -1.30 10.69 -10.43
CA ASP A 28 -0.41 10.98 -11.57
C ASP A 28 1.04 10.59 -11.22
N ALA A 29 1.41 10.57 -9.94
CA ALA A 29 2.71 10.07 -9.50
C ALA A 29 2.87 8.54 -9.69
N ALA A 30 1.77 7.79 -9.84
CA ALA A 30 1.78 6.34 -9.95
C ALA A 30 2.53 5.82 -11.19
N ASP A 31 2.55 6.60 -12.29
CA ASP A 31 3.25 6.25 -13.54
C ASP A 31 4.75 5.97 -13.36
N ARG A 32 5.35 6.49 -12.29
CA ARG A 32 6.79 6.35 -12.03
C ARG A 32 7.15 5.09 -11.24
N PHE A 33 6.16 4.39 -10.69
CA PHE A 33 6.39 3.29 -9.75
C PHE A 33 5.70 2.00 -10.14
N ILE A 34 4.59 2.07 -10.89
CA ILE A 34 3.70 0.94 -11.15
C ILE A 34 3.61 0.73 -12.65
N ALA A 35 3.79 -0.51 -13.10
CA ALA A 35 3.72 -0.85 -14.51
C ALA A 35 2.29 -0.62 -15.06
N PRO A 36 2.14 -0.18 -16.32
CA PRO A 36 0.82 0.07 -16.91
C PRO A 36 -0.12 -1.14 -16.87
N ASP A 37 0.43 -2.34 -17.02
CA ASP A 37 -0.24 -3.63 -17.07
C ASP A 37 -0.09 -4.45 -15.77
N TYR A 38 0.23 -3.80 -14.65
CA TYR A 38 0.41 -4.51 -13.38
C TYR A 38 -0.84 -5.33 -13.02
N ILE A 39 -0.60 -6.49 -12.40
CA ILE A 39 -1.66 -7.41 -11.98
C ILE A 39 -2.20 -7.00 -10.61
N GLN A 40 -3.51 -6.75 -10.52
CA GLN A 40 -4.20 -6.39 -9.28
C GLN A 40 -5.01 -7.59 -8.77
N HIS A 41 -4.80 -7.95 -7.50
CA HIS A 41 -5.55 -9.02 -6.82
C HIS A 41 -6.57 -8.51 -5.79
N ASN A 42 -6.53 -7.23 -5.42
CA ASN A 42 -7.55 -6.60 -4.58
C ASN A 42 -8.93 -6.76 -5.22
N GLN A 43 -9.91 -7.21 -4.45
CA GLN A 43 -11.26 -7.58 -4.90
C GLN A 43 -12.11 -6.40 -5.39
N TRP A 44 -11.69 -5.16 -5.14
CA TRP A 44 -12.43 -3.93 -5.38
C TRP A 44 -11.85 -3.06 -6.51
N VAL A 45 -10.71 -3.43 -7.08
CA VAL A 45 -10.04 -2.64 -8.13
C VAL A 45 -9.67 -3.56 -9.29
N ASP A 46 -10.07 -3.19 -10.51
CA ASP A 46 -9.68 -3.93 -11.71
C ASP A 46 -8.16 -3.85 -11.96
N THR A 47 -7.63 -4.82 -12.72
CA THR A 47 -6.21 -4.87 -13.08
C THR A 47 -5.77 -3.73 -13.99
N GLY A 48 -4.51 -3.29 -13.85
CA GLY A 48 -3.90 -2.22 -14.63
C GLY A 48 -3.88 -0.85 -13.96
N LEU A 49 -3.00 0.03 -14.44
CA LEU A 49 -2.69 1.32 -13.80
C LEU A 49 -3.85 2.32 -13.84
N GLU A 50 -4.62 2.36 -14.92
CA GLU A 50 -5.73 3.33 -15.05
C GLU A 50 -6.88 3.07 -14.05
N PRO A 51 -7.35 1.82 -13.85
CA PRO A 51 -8.29 1.52 -12.75
C PRO A 51 -7.78 1.95 -11.37
N LEU A 52 -6.50 1.72 -11.06
CA LEU A 52 -5.89 2.18 -9.81
C LEU A 52 -5.93 3.70 -9.68
N LYS A 53 -5.55 4.42 -10.74
CA LYS A 53 -5.59 5.88 -10.76
C LYS A 53 -7.01 6.42 -10.55
N ALA A 54 -8.01 5.80 -11.16
CA ALA A 54 -9.41 6.16 -10.95
C ALA A 54 -9.82 5.96 -9.49
N PHE A 55 -9.44 4.83 -8.89
CA PHE A 55 -9.68 4.53 -7.48
C PHE A 55 -9.02 5.54 -6.55
N LEU A 56 -7.75 5.88 -6.75
CA LEU A 56 -7.03 6.89 -5.95
C LEU A 56 -7.71 8.27 -6.00
N ARG A 57 -8.16 8.70 -7.18
CA ARG A 57 -8.89 9.96 -7.35
C ARG A 57 -10.23 9.95 -6.61
N GLN A 58 -10.95 8.83 -6.64
CA GLN A 58 -12.20 8.66 -5.89
C GLN A 58 -11.96 8.72 -4.38
N VAL A 59 -11.06 7.90 -3.86
CA VAL A 59 -10.75 7.81 -2.42
C VAL A 59 -10.28 9.16 -1.87
N ARG A 60 -9.47 9.91 -2.63
CA ARG A 60 -9.05 11.26 -2.27
C ARG A 60 -10.22 12.24 -2.12
N GLY A 61 -11.24 12.13 -2.96
CA GLY A 61 -12.45 12.94 -2.86
C GLY A 61 -13.30 12.60 -1.64
N GLU A 62 -13.38 11.30 -1.30
CA GLU A 62 -14.18 10.80 -0.17
C GLU A 62 -13.49 11.00 1.18
N ASN A 63 -12.17 10.83 1.23
CA ASN A 63 -11.37 10.80 2.47
C ASN A 63 -10.13 11.72 2.36
N PRO A 64 -10.31 13.04 2.20
CA PRO A 64 -9.21 13.98 1.90
C PRO A 64 -8.17 14.10 3.03
N HIS A 65 -8.49 13.60 4.23
CA HIS A 65 -7.61 13.60 5.40
C HIS A 65 -7.20 12.18 5.80
N ALA A 66 -7.30 11.21 4.88
CA ALA A 66 -6.86 9.86 5.14
C ALA A 66 -5.37 9.83 5.49
N VAL A 67 -5.01 8.99 6.47
CA VAL A 67 -3.64 8.78 6.92
C VAL A 67 -3.28 7.32 6.70
N HIS A 68 -2.16 7.09 6.02
CA HIS A 68 -1.54 5.77 5.86
C HIS A 68 -0.25 5.74 6.70
N ASP A 69 -0.28 5.03 7.82
CA ASP A 69 0.78 5.02 8.84
C ASP A 69 1.51 3.67 8.81
N ILE A 70 2.64 3.64 8.10
CA ILE A 70 3.47 2.44 7.91
C ILE A 70 4.08 2.00 9.24
N LYS A 71 3.82 0.74 9.63
CA LYS A 71 4.32 0.15 10.88
C LYS A 71 5.58 -0.67 10.69
N ARG A 72 5.67 -1.37 9.56
CA ARG A 72 6.83 -2.18 9.19
C ARG A 72 6.75 -2.58 7.72
N ARG A 73 7.92 -2.93 7.19
CA ARG A 73 8.10 -3.42 5.82
C ARG A 73 9.19 -4.48 5.79
N PHE A 74 9.03 -5.45 4.90
CA PHE A 74 9.93 -6.57 4.71
C PHE A 74 10.18 -6.79 3.23
N ALA A 75 11.36 -7.28 2.87
CA ALA A 75 11.65 -7.75 1.53
C ALA A 75 12.14 -9.19 1.57
N ASP A 76 11.75 -9.94 0.53
CA ASP A 76 12.24 -11.28 0.23
C ASP A 76 12.41 -11.37 -1.29
N GLY A 77 13.65 -11.22 -1.76
CA GLY A 77 13.96 -11.16 -3.18
C GLY A 77 13.24 -10.02 -3.91
N ASP A 78 12.34 -10.38 -4.83
CA ASP A 78 11.55 -9.46 -5.65
C ASP A 78 10.20 -9.07 -5.00
N HIS A 79 9.91 -9.55 -3.80
CA HIS A 79 8.69 -9.22 -3.07
C HIS A 79 8.96 -8.22 -1.94
N VAL A 80 8.00 -7.31 -1.74
CA VAL A 80 7.96 -6.40 -0.60
C VAL A 80 6.61 -6.50 0.09
N VAL A 81 6.63 -6.68 1.41
CA VAL A 81 5.44 -6.70 2.26
C VAL A 81 5.40 -5.44 3.11
N VAL A 82 4.25 -4.77 3.19
CA VAL A 82 4.05 -3.57 4.02
C VAL A 82 2.86 -3.80 4.95
N HIS A 83 3.05 -3.58 6.25
CA HIS A 83 1.97 -3.59 7.23
C HIS A 83 1.76 -2.18 7.78
N TYR A 84 0.54 -1.66 7.67
CA TYR A 84 0.24 -0.26 7.96
C TYR A 84 -1.18 -0.03 8.47
N HIS A 85 -1.37 1.10 9.14
CA HIS A 85 -2.66 1.53 9.69
C HIS A 85 -3.26 2.61 8.78
N VAL A 86 -4.43 2.35 8.23
CA VAL A 86 -5.20 3.34 7.46
C VAL A 86 -6.29 3.93 8.33
N ARG A 87 -6.35 5.26 8.46
CA ARG A 87 -7.47 5.97 9.08
C ARG A 87 -8.06 6.92 8.06
N ARG A 88 -9.36 6.82 7.77
CA ARG A 88 -10.00 7.64 6.71
C ARG A 88 -10.29 9.07 7.15
N ARG A 89 -10.46 9.28 8.46
CA ARG A 89 -10.81 10.56 9.09
C ARG A 89 -10.49 10.52 10.58
N ASP A 90 -10.51 11.69 11.22
CA ASP A 90 -10.33 11.79 12.66
C ASP A 90 -11.37 10.96 13.42
N GLY A 91 -10.88 10.19 14.41
CA GLY A 91 -11.71 9.29 15.21
C GLY A 91 -12.11 7.97 14.54
N ASP A 92 -11.73 7.72 13.28
CA ASP A 92 -11.90 6.42 12.63
C ASP A 92 -10.90 5.41 13.24
N PRO A 93 -11.36 4.29 13.83
CA PRO A 93 -10.48 3.20 14.25
C PRO A 93 -9.64 2.68 13.08
N GLY A 94 -10.19 2.75 11.86
CA GLY A 94 -9.46 2.49 10.64
C GLY A 94 -9.25 1.01 10.35
N PHE A 95 -8.28 0.72 9.49
CA PHE A 95 -7.95 -0.61 8.99
C PHE A 95 -6.51 -0.98 9.27
N ALA A 96 -6.29 -2.25 9.62
CA ALA A 96 -5.00 -2.90 9.49
C ALA A 96 -4.89 -3.48 8.08
N VAL A 97 -3.86 -3.04 7.33
CA VAL A 97 -3.66 -3.47 5.94
C VAL A 97 -2.28 -4.11 5.81
N MET A 98 -2.25 -5.23 5.11
CA MET A 98 -1.01 -5.84 4.66
C MET A 98 -1.01 -5.93 3.14
N ASP A 99 -0.13 -5.16 2.51
CA ASP A 99 0.10 -5.21 1.07
C ASP A 99 1.33 -6.07 0.76
N ILE A 100 1.28 -6.77 -0.36
CA ILE A 100 2.39 -7.51 -0.95
C ILE A 100 2.56 -6.99 -2.37
N PHE A 101 3.77 -6.57 -2.71
CA PHE A 101 4.15 -6.10 -4.03
C PHE A 101 5.20 -7.03 -4.62
N ARG A 102 5.08 -7.34 -5.92
CA ARG A 102 6.16 -7.96 -6.69
C ARG A 102 6.77 -6.94 -7.65
N ILE A 103 8.09 -6.91 -7.71
CA ILE A 103 8.88 -5.92 -8.45
C ILE A 103 9.65 -6.58 -9.58
N ALA A 104 9.61 -6.00 -10.78
CA ALA A 104 10.52 -6.32 -11.87
C ALA A 104 10.85 -5.06 -12.67
N ASP A 105 12.05 -5.00 -13.24
CA ASP A 105 12.52 -3.87 -14.04
C ASP A 105 12.33 -2.51 -13.33
N ASP A 106 12.65 -2.49 -12.03
CA ASP A 106 12.52 -1.34 -11.12
C ASP A 106 11.10 -0.76 -10.98
N MET A 107 10.07 -1.57 -11.30
CA MET A 107 8.65 -1.21 -11.24
C MET A 107 7.83 -2.25 -10.47
N ILE A 108 6.75 -1.83 -9.82
CA ILE A 108 5.74 -2.71 -9.24
C ILE A 108 4.90 -3.28 -10.38
N ILE A 109 4.90 -4.61 -10.51
CA ILE A 109 4.21 -5.31 -11.60
C ILE A 109 3.06 -6.18 -11.11
N GLU A 110 2.92 -6.37 -9.80
CA GLU A 110 1.82 -7.15 -9.22
C GLU A 110 1.59 -6.77 -7.76
N HIS A 111 0.33 -6.81 -7.32
CA HIS A 111 -0.09 -6.41 -5.98
C HIS A 111 -1.18 -7.31 -5.41
N TRP A 112 -1.04 -7.66 -4.14
CA TRP A 112 -2.06 -8.31 -3.31
C TRP A 112 -2.23 -7.53 -2.02
N ASP A 113 -3.43 -7.58 -1.44
CA ASP A 113 -3.65 -7.09 -0.09
C ASP A 113 -4.61 -7.95 0.73
N VAL A 114 -4.56 -7.72 2.03
CA VAL A 114 -5.63 -8.04 2.96
C VAL A 114 -5.91 -6.81 3.82
N VAL A 115 -7.20 -6.52 3.97
CA VAL A 115 -7.71 -5.39 4.74
C VAL A 115 -8.59 -5.92 5.86
N GLN A 116 -8.33 -5.47 7.08
CA GLN A 116 -9.11 -5.83 8.26
C GLN A 116 -9.50 -4.56 9.03
N ASP A 117 -10.79 -4.42 9.38
CA ASP A 117 -11.23 -3.38 10.33
C ASP A 117 -10.52 -3.55 11.67
N VAL A 118 -10.00 -2.44 12.23
CA VAL A 118 -9.43 -2.45 13.59
C VAL A 118 -10.57 -2.60 14.60
N PRO A 119 -10.63 -3.71 15.36
CA PRO A 119 -11.74 -3.96 16.28
C PRO A 119 -11.71 -2.98 17.45
N THR A 120 -12.85 -2.38 17.76
CA THR A 120 -13.02 -1.49 18.93
C THR A 120 -13.31 -2.25 20.22
N ASP A 121 -13.76 -3.50 20.13
CA ASP A 121 -14.04 -4.39 21.26
C ASP A 121 -13.21 -5.68 21.13
N SER A 122 -11.89 -5.53 21.21
CA SER A 122 -10.95 -6.65 21.13
C SER A 122 -10.73 -7.26 22.51
N PRO A 123 -10.87 -8.60 22.67
CA PRO A 123 -10.48 -9.28 23.90
C PRO A 123 -8.96 -9.32 24.10
N ASN A 124 -8.18 -9.03 23.05
CA ASN A 124 -6.72 -8.98 23.11
C ASN A 124 -6.28 -7.55 23.50
N PRO A 125 -5.47 -7.38 24.57
CA PRO A 125 -4.96 -6.07 25.00
C PRO A 125 -3.88 -5.50 24.08
N HIS A 126 -3.35 -6.28 23.14
CA HIS A 126 -2.34 -5.83 22.21
C HIS A 126 -2.95 -5.24 20.94
N SER A 127 -2.37 -4.12 20.50
CA SER A 127 -2.62 -3.53 19.19
C SER A 127 -2.38 -4.55 18.07
N PRO A 128 -3.18 -4.54 16.97
CA PRO A 128 -2.90 -5.37 15.79
C PRO A 128 -1.62 -4.95 15.07
N PHE A 129 -1.12 -3.75 15.38
CA PHE A 129 0.16 -3.18 14.94
C PHE A 129 1.25 -3.41 15.96
#